data_AF-A0A4U5PHM5-F1
#
_entry.id   AF-A0A4U5PHM5-F1
#
_cell.length_a   1.000
_cell.length_b   1.000
_cell.length_c   1.000
_cell.angle_alpha   90.00
_cell.angle_beta   90.00
_cell.angle_gamma   90.00
#
_symmetry.space_group_name_H-M   'P 1'
#
loop_
_entity.id
_entity.type
_entity.pdbx_description
1 polymer ?
#
loop_
_entity_poly.entity_id
_entity_poly.type
_entity_poly.pdbx_seq_one_letter_code
_entity_poly.pdbx_strand_id
1 'polypeptide(L)'
;MSDDTSRQKCVGTLPFVAEYARSNDSSCRTCSQYSTVKIAKNALRFGIYRTPKNYDDPAQQQWYHVDCVPNHLDLNINVASIEGFENLSQADMDAVRRMILRLQLEEYEFVPADKDLQDQLNKQKERRDRAIAAFAEVKKNTAKRYVDTILKHNNFVLPEKGAFPGKLPKFDVMLDFALYGIPDKCPKCLEANPENSDRTLFRKETLSQNASIRVLLLAH
;
A
#
# COMPACT_ATOMS: atom_id res chain seq x y z
N MET A 1 -30.30 37.35 26.28
CA MET A 1 -30.67 37.64 24.89
C MET A 1 -29.36 37.65 24.08
N SER A 2 -28.73 36.49 23.94
CA SER A 2 -28.97 35.47 22.89
C SER A 2 -28.19 35.79 21.60
N ASP A 3 -27.02 35.17 21.55
CA ASP A 3 -26.33 34.55 20.41
C ASP A 3 -25.96 35.36 19.15
N ASP A 4 -24.66 35.69 19.15
CA ASP A 4 -23.72 35.62 18.03
C ASP A 4 -24.12 34.60 16.95
N THR A 5 -24.31 35.06 15.72
CA THR A 5 -24.31 34.20 14.53
C THR A 5 -23.50 34.84 13.41
N SER A 6 -22.22 35.09 13.70
CA SER A 6 -21.20 35.11 12.66
C SER A 6 -21.02 33.68 12.09
N ARG A 7 -21.96 33.24 11.23
CA ARG A 7 -21.79 31.99 10.46
C ARG A 7 -20.66 32.18 9.47
N GLN A 8 -19.45 31.81 9.91
CA GLN A 8 -18.26 31.69 9.07
C GLN A 8 -18.60 30.82 7.86
N LYS A 9 -18.63 31.43 6.68
CA LYS A 9 -18.90 30.80 5.40
C LYS A 9 -17.68 29.94 5.03
N CYS A 10 -17.70 28.65 5.37
CA CYS A 10 -16.68 27.69 4.96
C CYS A 10 -16.92 27.28 3.50
N VAL A 11 -16.68 28.20 2.56
CA VAL A 11 -16.61 27.87 1.14
C VAL A 11 -15.20 28.26 0.70
N GLY A 12 -14.29 27.29 0.71
CA GLY A 12 -13.02 27.48 0.02
C GLY A 12 -13.30 27.83 -1.44
N THR A 13 -12.57 28.79 -1.97
CA THR A 13 -12.73 29.22 -3.37
C THR A 13 -12.21 28.15 -4.33
N LEU A 14 -11.34 27.26 -3.84
CA LEU A 14 -10.76 26.15 -4.55
C LEU A 14 -11.25 24.80 -3.98
N PRO A 15 -11.30 23.73 -4.79
CA PRO A 15 -11.82 22.42 -4.36
C PRO A 15 -10.94 21.70 -3.34
N PHE A 16 -9.67 22.11 -3.18
CA PHE A 16 -8.72 21.53 -2.25
C PHE A 16 -8.08 22.59 -1.36
N VAL A 17 -7.60 22.18 -0.19
CA VAL A 17 -6.85 23.04 0.74
C VAL A 17 -5.66 22.27 1.32
N ALA A 18 -4.52 22.92 1.44
CA ALA A 18 -3.36 22.41 2.19
C ALA A 18 -2.97 23.45 3.23
N GLU A 19 -3.00 23.07 4.51
CA GLU A 19 -2.65 23.96 5.61
C GLU A 19 -2.05 23.18 6.78
N TYR A 20 -1.43 23.92 7.71
CA TYR A 20 -1.08 23.38 9.02
C TYR A 20 -2.32 23.35 9.91
N ALA A 21 -2.53 22.23 10.61
CA ALA A 21 -3.71 22.04 11.44
C ALA A 21 -3.78 23.08 12.57
N ARG A 22 -4.87 23.86 12.62
CA ARG A 22 -5.06 24.90 13.64
C ARG A 22 -5.30 24.34 15.05
N SER A 23 -5.90 23.16 15.11
CA SER A 23 -6.16 22.37 16.32
C SER A 23 -6.01 20.88 16.04
N ASN A 24 -6.09 20.07 17.09
CA ASN A 24 -6.07 18.61 17.02
C ASN A 24 -7.48 17.99 16.87
N ASP A 25 -8.46 18.76 16.39
CA ASP A 25 -9.86 18.31 16.27
C ASP A 25 -10.16 17.66 14.92
N SER A 26 -9.36 17.93 13.88
CA SER A 26 -9.52 17.28 12.58
C SER A 26 -9.05 15.83 12.65
N SER A 27 -9.88 14.91 12.21
CA SER A 27 -9.53 13.49 12.05
C SER A 27 -9.21 13.16 10.60
N CYS A 28 -8.18 12.32 10.39
CA CYS A 28 -7.88 11.83 9.05
C CYS A 28 -8.92 10.79 8.64
N ARG A 29 -9.64 11.01 7.53
CA ARG A 29 -10.72 10.11 7.08
C ARG A 29 -10.28 8.70 6.73
N THR A 30 -9.04 8.52 6.25
CA THR A 30 -8.48 7.20 5.96
C THR A 30 -8.09 6.48 7.25
N CYS A 31 -7.33 7.15 8.13
CA CYS A 31 -6.93 6.55 9.40
C CYS A 31 -8.13 6.27 10.31
N SER A 32 -9.15 7.14 10.30
CA SER A 32 -10.37 7.00 11.12
C SER A 32 -11.18 5.74 10.83
N GLN A 33 -10.95 5.09 9.68
CA GLN A 33 -11.57 3.79 9.37
C GLN A 33 -10.92 2.64 10.13
N TYR A 34 -9.65 2.79 10.52
CA TYR A 34 -8.85 1.74 11.14
C TYR A 34 -8.42 2.06 12.58
N SER A 35 -8.41 3.34 12.98
CA SER A 35 -7.94 3.82 14.29
C SER A 35 -8.45 5.24 14.59
N THR A 36 -8.49 5.64 15.86
CA THR A 36 -8.92 6.99 16.32
C THR A 36 -7.86 8.09 16.13
N VAL A 37 -7.05 8.00 15.06
CA VAL A 37 -5.94 8.93 14.81
C VAL A 37 -6.48 10.29 14.39
N LYS A 38 -6.27 11.28 15.27
CA LYS A 38 -6.47 12.71 14.97
C LYS A 38 -5.20 13.31 14.37
N ILE A 39 -5.37 14.36 13.57
CA ILE A 39 -4.25 15.12 13.01
C ILE A 39 -3.75 16.07 14.10
N ALA A 40 -2.45 16.05 14.41
CA ALA A 40 -1.88 16.90 15.44
C ALA A 40 -1.90 18.39 15.06
N LYS A 41 -1.98 19.29 16.05
CA LYS A 41 -1.86 20.74 15.84
C LYS A 41 -0.51 21.04 15.16
N ASN A 42 -0.52 21.98 14.22
CA ASN A 42 0.60 22.38 13.37
C ASN A 42 1.12 21.28 12.42
N ALA A 43 0.49 20.10 12.36
CA ALA A 43 0.85 19.10 11.35
C ALA A 43 0.26 19.50 9.98
N LEU A 44 0.99 19.20 8.91
CA LEU A 44 0.52 19.37 7.55
C LEU A 44 -0.68 18.45 7.29
N ARG A 45 -1.78 19.02 6.80
CA ARG A 45 -2.99 18.29 6.42
C ARG A 45 -3.51 18.74 5.07
N PHE A 46 -4.15 17.80 4.38
CA PHE A 46 -4.82 18.03 3.10
C PHE A 46 -6.33 17.91 3.28
N GLY A 47 -7.07 18.89 2.77
CA GLY A 47 -8.51 18.98 2.84
C GLY A 47 -9.14 18.91 1.46
N ILE A 48 -10.23 18.16 1.34
CA ILE A 48 -11.08 18.11 0.14
C ILE A 48 -12.41 18.75 0.50
N TYR A 49 -12.79 19.80 -0.23
CA TYR A 49 -14.13 20.38 -0.13
C TYR A 49 -15.10 19.49 -0.90
N ARG A 50 -16.03 18.83 -0.19
CA ARG A 50 -17.14 18.15 -0.86
C ARG A 50 -18.33 19.07 -0.97
N THR A 51 -18.97 19.02 -2.13
CA THR A 51 -20.31 19.57 -2.31
C THR A 51 -21.26 18.85 -1.34
N PRO A 52 -22.05 19.60 -0.56
CA PRO A 52 -23.03 18.98 0.32
C PRO A 52 -24.08 18.24 -0.52
N LYS A 53 -24.59 17.11 0.00
CA LYS A 53 -25.59 16.31 -0.70
C LYS A 53 -26.96 16.98 -0.74
N ASN A 54 -27.27 17.77 0.29
CA ASN A 54 -28.48 18.57 0.41
C ASN A 54 -28.10 20.05 0.47
N TYR A 55 -28.96 20.93 -0.04
CA TYR A 55 -28.73 22.37 -0.04
C TYR A 55 -28.59 22.96 1.38
N ASP A 56 -29.27 22.35 2.36
CA ASP A 56 -29.27 22.82 3.75
C ASP A 56 -28.08 22.30 4.57
N ASP A 57 -27.30 21.35 4.05
CA ASP A 57 -26.14 20.81 4.74
C ASP A 57 -24.92 21.73 4.55
N PRO A 58 -24.16 22.04 5.62
CA PRO A 58 -22.92 22.80 5.47
C PRO A 58 -21.93 21.99 4.64
N ALA A 59 -21.22 22.66 3.72
CA ALA A 59 -20.12 22.05 2.98
C ALA A 59 -19.09 21.48 3.98
N GLN A 60 -18.83 20.18 3.90
CA GLN A 60 -17.93 19.51 4.84
C GLN A 60 -16.55 19.34 4.20
N GLN A 61 -15.53 19.82 4.90
CA GLN A 61 -14.14 19.53 4.60
C GLN A 61 -13.79 18.13 5.09
N GLN A 62 -13.30 17.28 4.19
CA GLN A 62 -12.72 16.00 4.56
C GLN A 62 -11.21 16.16 4.72
N TRP A 63 -10.70 15.93 5.93
CA TRP A 63 -9.28 16.07 6.26
C TRP A 63 -8.53 14.75 6.13
N TYR A 64 -7.28 14.85 5.66
CA TYR A 64 -6.35 13.75 5.47
C TYR A 64 -4.95 14.17 5.90
N HIS A 65 -4.13 13.21 6.38
CA HIS A 65 -2.69 13.37 6.24
C HIS A 65 -2.34 13.33 4.75
N VAL A 66 -1.28 14.02 4.34
CA VAL A 66 -0.82 14.08 2.94
C VAL A 66 -0.57 12.67 2.36
N ASP A 67 0.00 11.78 3.17
CA ASP A 67 0.26 10.39 2.77
C ASP A 67 -0.99 9.50 2.79
N CYS A 68 -2.07 9.96 3.43
CA CYS A 68 -3.30 9.19 3.59
C CYS A 68 -4.37 9.53 2.55
N VAL A 69 -4.10 10.46 1.63
CA VAL A 69 -5.03 10.76 0.52
C VAL A 69 -5.13 9.52 -0.38
N PRO A 70 -6.33 8.93 -0.55
CA PRO A 70 -6.51 7.72 -1.36
C PRO A 70 -6.25 7.95 -2.85
N ASN A 71 -5.63 6.97 -3.51
CA ASN A 71 -5.31 7.01 -4.94
C ASN A 71 -6.53 6.95 -5.87
N HIS A 72 -7.62 6.32 -5.43
CA HIS A 72 -8.82 6.09 -6.25
C HIS A 72 -9.78 7.29 -6.28
N LEU A 73 -9.38 8.44 -5.72
CA LEU A 73 -10.20 9.63 -5.80
C LEU A 73 -9.95 10.25 -7.18
N ASP A 74 -10.94 10.19 -8.07
CA ASP A 74 -10.96 10.86 -9.38
C ASP A 74 -10.93 12.39 -9.20
N LEU A 75 -9.75 12.90 -8.85
CA LEU A 75 -9.52 14.28 -8.53
C LEU A 75 -8.50 14.79 -9.53
N ASN A 76 -8.92 15.72 -10.38
CA ASN A 76 -8.00 16.50 -11.21
C ASN A 76 -7.30 17.54 -10.31
N ILE A 77 -6.44 17.05 -9.39
CA ILE A 77 -5.69 17.87 -8.45
C ILE A 77 -4.49 18.44 -9.21
N ASN A 78 -4.31 19.75 -9.10
CA ASN A 78 -3.11 20.44 -9.51
C ASN A 78 -2.75 21.47 -8.43
N VAL A 79 -1.54 22.02 -8.50
CA VAL A 79 -1.09 22.99 -7.50
C VAL A 79 -1.99 24.23 -7.45
N ALA A 80 -2.52 24.67 -8.59
CA ALA A 80 -3.39 25.85 -8.68
C ALA A 80 -4.81 25.61 -8.11
N SER A 81 -5.23 24.36 -7.93
CA SER A 81 -6.52 24.00 -7.33
C SER A 81 -6.45 23.78 -5.82
N ILE A 82 -5.30 24.05 -5.19
CA ILE A 82 -5.06 23.90 -3.74
C ILE A 82 -4.92 25.27 -3.08
N GLU A 83 -5.90 25.61 -2.25
CA GLU A 83 -5.85 26.78 -1.37
C GLU A 83 -4.77 26.60 -0.30
N GLY A 84 -3.98 27.65 -0.03
CA GLY A 84 -2.97 27.65 1.04
C GLY A 84 -1.63 27.00 0.68
N PHE A 85 -1.46 26.47 -0.54
CA PHE A 85 -0.22 25.83 -0.97
C PHE A 85 1.02 26.76 -0.87
N GLU A 86 0.86 28.04 -1.21
CA GLU A 86 1.93 29.04 -1.15
C GLU A 86 2.37 29.40 0.28
N ASN A 87 1.55 29.09 1.29
CA ASN A 87 1.83 29.37 2.70
C ASN A 87 2.63 28.26 3.39
N LEU A 88 2.94 27.18 2.67
CA LEU A 88 3.66 26.02 3.21
C LEU A 88 5.19 26.24 3.16
N SER A 89 5.91 25.53 4.02
CA SER A 89 7.36 25.43 3.89
C SER A 89 7.74 24.76 2.56
N GLN A 90 8.92 25.07 2.00
CA GLN A 90 9.36 24.46 0.74
C GLN A 90 9.38 22.92 0.79
N ALA A 91 9.79 22.34 1.93
CA ALA A 91 9.80 20.90 2.13
C ALA A 91 8.37 20.29 2.08
N ASP A 92 7.39 21.02 2.63
CA ASP A 92 5.98 20.62 2.64
C ASP A 92 5.31 20.84 1.28
N MET A 93 5.66 21.91 0.56
CA MET A 93 5.26 22.10 -0.84
C MET A 93 5.72 20.92 -1.68
N ASP A 94 6.96 20.43 -1.49
CA ASP A 94 7.47 19.26 -2.19
C ASP A 94 6.77 17.97 -1.75
N ALA A 95 6.36 17.85 -0.48
CA ALA A 95 5.55 16.72 -0.02
C ALA A 95 4.17 16.69 -0.70
N VAL A 96 3.51 17.84 -0.82
CA VAL A 96 2.22 17.96 -1.52
C VAL A 96 2.38 17.70 -3.02
N ARG A 97 3.46 18.19 -3.67
CA ARG A 97 3.76 17.86 -5.07
C ARG A 97 3.95 16.35 -5.29
N ARG A 98 4.71 15.68 -4.42
CA ARG A 98 4.88 14.22 -4.47
C ARG A 98 3.56 13.48 -4.29
N MET A 99 2.70 13.97 -3.40
CA MET A 99 1.35 13.43 -3.23
C MET A 99 0.53 13.60 -4.51
N ILE A 100 0.51 14.79 -5.13
CA ILE A 100 -0.20 15.01 -6.41
C ILE A 100 0.32 14.06 -7.48
N LEU A 101 1.64 13.95 -7.64
CA LEU A 101 2.24 13.01 -8.58
C LEU A 101 1.81 11.57 -8.29
N ARG A 102 1.85 11.13 -7.04
CA ARG A 102 1.37 9.80 -6.62
C ARG A 102 -0.09 9.54 -7.01
N LEU A 103 -0.96 10.55 -6.92
CA LEU A 103 -2.38 10.43 -7.26
C LEU A 103 -2.63 10.50 -8.77
N GLN A 104 -1.80 11.24 -9.52
CA GLN A 104 -1.87 11.35 -10.98
C GLN A 104 -1.17 10.21 -11.71
N LEU A 105 -0.24 9.54 -11.04
CA LEU A 105 0.27 8.25 -11.46
C LEU A 105 -0.87 7.25 -11.28
N GLU A 106 -1.75 7.21 -12.28
CA GLU A 106 -2.52 6.02 -12.60
C GLU A 106 -1.62 4.82 -12.37
N GLU A 107 -2.19 3.79 -11.75
CA GLU A 107 -1.56 2.50 -11.51
C GLU A 107 -0.80 2.07 -12.78
N TYR A 108 0.50 2.38 -12.84
CA TYR A 108 1.34 1.94 -13.93
C TYR A 108 1.63 0.47 -13.63
N GLU A 109 0.61 -0.36 -13.83
CA GLU A 109 0.87 -1.70 -14.30
C GLU A 109 1.72 -1.53 -15.56
N PHE A 110 2.97 -1.97 -15.49
CA PHE A 110 3.76 -2.18 -16.67
C PHE A 110 3.02 -3.19 -17.54
N VAL A 111 2.19 -2.69 -18.46
CA VAL A 111 1.67 -3.46 -19.57
C VAL A 111 2.80 -3.42 -20.60
N PRO A 112 3.55 -4.52 -20.82
CA PRO A 112 4.59 -4.52 -21.82
C PRO A 112 3.92 -4.24 -23.17
N ALA A 113 4.27 -3.11 -23.81
CA ALA A 113 3.80 -2.81 -25.16
C ALA A 113 4.33 -3.84 -26.19
N ASP A 114 5.37 -4.59 -25.82
CA ASP A 114 5.95 -5.67 -26.60
C ASP A 114 5.15 -6.96 -26.44
N LYS A 115 4.42 -7.31 -27.49
CA LYS A 115 3.64 -8.55 -27.58
C LYS A 115 4.51 -9.80 -27.38
N ASP A 116 5.76 -9.80 -27.83
CA ASP A 116 6.66 -10.94 -27.66
C ASP A 116 7.04 -11.11 -26.19
N LEU A 117 7.32 -10.02 -25.48
CA LEU A 117 7.58 -10.07 -24.04
C LEU A 117 6.34 -10.56 -23.26
N GLN A 118 5.15 -10.11 -23.65
CA GLN A 118 3.90 -10.58 -23.05
C GLN A 118 3.68 -12.08 -23.31
N ASP A 119 3.93 -12.55 -24.53
CA ASP A 119 3.82 -13.97 -24.89
C ASP A 119 4.86 -14.82 -24.16
N GLN A 120 6.09 -14.32 -23.99
CA GLN A 120 7.11 -14.97 -23.17
C GLN A 120 6.69 -15.08 -21.70
N LEU A 121 6.16 -13.99 -21.12
CA LEU A 121 5.68 -13.97 -19.74
C LEU A 121 4.48 -14.92 -19.56
N ASN A 122 3.54 -14.93 -20.50
CA ASN A 122 2.40 -15.84 -20.48
C ASN A 122 2.86 -17.31 -20.57
N LYS A 123 3.80 -17.63 -21.47
CA LYS A 123 4.41 -18.97 -21.56
C LYS A 123 5.09 -19.39 -20.25
N GLN A 124 5.77 -18.46 -19.58
CA GLN A 124 6.38 -18.74 -18.27
C GLN A 124 5.33 -18.97 -17.18
N LYS A 125 4.27 -18.15 -17.13
CA LYS A 125 3.14 -18.32 -16.21
C LYS A 125 2.46 -19.67 -16.39
N GLU A 126 2.15 -20.05 -17.63
CA GLU A 126 1.57 -21.36 -17.93
C GLU A 126 2.47 -22.53 -17.51
N ARG A 127 3.80 -22.42 -17.71
CA ARG A 127 4.75 -23.43 -17.25
C ARG A 127 4.71 -23.57 -15.73
N ARG A 128 4.70 -22.45 -15.01
CA ARG A 128 4.59 -22.41 -13.54
C ARG A 128 3.27 -23.05 -13.07
N ASP A 129 2.16 -22.69 -13.69
CA ASP A 129 0.83 -23.16 -13.28
C ASP A 129 0.68 -24.67 -13.55
N ARG A 130 1.27 -25.19 -14.64
CA ARG A 130 1.38 -26.64 -14.87
C ARG A 130 2.19 -27.36 -13.80
N ALA A 131 3.31 -26.78 -13.36
CA ALA A 131 4.11 -27.36 -12.29
C ALA A 131 3.33 -27.38 -10.97
N ILE A 132 2.66 -26.27 -10.61
CA ILE A 132 1.81 -26.18 -9.41
C ILE A 132 0.69 -27.24 -9.46
N ALA A 133 0.04 -27.43 -10.62
CA ALA A 133 -0.96 -28.47 -10.80
C ALA A 133 -0.40 -29.88 -10.57
N ALA A 134 0.82 -30.17 -11.03
CA ALA A 134 1.48 -31.44 -10.75
C ALA A 134 1.78 -31.63 -9.24
N PHE A 135 2.18 -30.56 -8.55
CA PHE A 135 2.37 -30.59 -7.09
C PHE A 135 1.08 -30.81 -6.30
N ALA A 136 -0.10 -30.57 -6.88
CA ALA A 136 -1.37 -30.90 -6.23
C ALA A 136 -1.52 -32.41 -5.98
N GLU A 137 -0.97 -33.26 -6.85
CA GLU A 137 -0.98 -34.71 -6.63
C GLU A 137 0.04 -35.12 -5.55
N VAL A 138 1.21 -34.48 -5.54
CA VAL A 138 2.19 -34.64 -4.45
C VAL A 138 1.56 -34.26 -3.12
N LYS A 139 0.79 -33.17 -3.06
CA LYS A 139 0.06 -32.70 -1.88
C LYS A 139 -0.90 -33.76 -1.33
N LYS A 140 -1.66 -34.44 -2.20
CA LYS A 140 -2.58 -35.52 -1.76
C LYS A 140 -1.85 -36.69 -1.12
N ASN A 141 -0.68 -37.03 -1.65
CA ASN A 141 0.12 -38.16 -1.19
C ASN A 141 1.10 -37.80 -0.05
N THR A 142 1.21 -36.51 0.29
CA THR A 142 2.10 -36.03 1.36
C THR A 142 1.35 -35.95 2.68
N ALA A 143 1.76 -36.76 3.66
CA ALA A 143 1.22 -36.67 5.00
C ALA A 143 1.56 -35.32 5.66
N LYS A 144 0.59 -34.70 6.34
CA LYS A 144 0.72 -33.40 7.01
C LYS A 144 1.94 -33.31 7.94
N ARG A 145 2.28 -34.41 8.62
CA ARG A 145 3.44 -34.51 9.52
C ARG A 145 4.76 -34.17 8.84
N TYR A 146 4.94 -34.51 7.57
CA TYR A 146 6.19 -34.25 6.85
C TYR A 146 6.31 -32.76 6.51
N VAL A 147 5.21 -32.14 6.07
CA VAL A 147 5.15 -30.69 5.82
C VAL A 147 5.46 -29.92 7.10
N ASP A 148 4.83 -30.29 8.21
CA ASP A 148 5.08 -29.67 9.51
C ASP A 148 6.55 -29.84 9.94
N THR A 149 7.14 -31.02 9.71
CA THR A 149 8.54 -31.30 10.05
C THR A 149 9.49 -30.42 9.24
N ILE A 150 9.30 -30.33 7.92
CA ILE A 150 10.14 -29.50 7.04
C ILE A 150 10.06 -28.03 7.45
N LEU A 151 8.88 -27.50 7.70
CA LEU A 151 8.70 -26.11 8.10
C LEU A 151 9.37 -25.82 9.47
N LYS A 152 9.26 -26.73 10.45
CA LYS A 152 9.93 -26.57 11.76
C LYS A 152 11.45 -26.52 11.63
N HIS A 153 12.04 -27.37 10.78
CA HIS A 153 13.49 -27.40 10.57
C HIS A 153 14.01 -26.10 9.94
N ASN A 154 13.14 -25.36 9.25
CA ASN A 154 13.45 -24.07 8.63
C ASN A 154 12.99 -22.88 9.49
N ASN A 155 12.89 -23.06 10.81
CA ASN A 155 12.61 -22.02 11.80
C ASN A 155 11.23 -21.33 11.67
N PHE A 156 10.25 -21.98 11.03
CA PHE A 156 8.87 -21.48 11.03
C PHE A 156 8.12 -21.87 12.30
N VAL A 157 7.37 -20.92 12.85
CA VAL A 157 6.49 -21.15 13.99
C VAL A 157 5.12 -21.55 13.44
N LEU A 158 4.81 -22.84 13.48
CA LEU A 158 3.53 -23.31 12.92
C LEU A 158 2.35 -22.99 13.83
N PRO A 159 1.19 -22.62 13.26
CA PRO A 159 -0.03 -22.46 14.01
C PRO A 159 -0.47 -23.81 14.60
N GLU A 160 -1.00 -23.77 15.83
CA GLU A 160 -1.50 -24.96 16.54
C GLU A 160 -2.62 -25.68 15.76
N LYS A 161 -3.46 -24.91 15.06
CA LYS A 161 -4.53 -25.41 14.21
C LYS A 161 -4.60 -24.63 12.91
N GLY A 162 -4.84 -25.35 11.82
CA GLY A 162 -5.16 -24.75 10.52
C GLY A 162 -3.95 -24.26 9.72
N ALA A 163 -4.13 -23.11 9.08
CA ALA A 163 -3.24 -22.49 8.10
C ALA A 163 -2.46 -21.32 8.73
N PHE A 164 -1.40 -20.86 8.06
CA PHE A 164 -0.69 -19.63 8.44
C PHE A 164 -1.63 -18.41 8.32
N PRO A 165 -1.26 -17.24 8.91
CA PRO A 165 -2.05 -16.01 8.78
C PRO A 165 -2.48 -15.74 7.34
N GLY A 166 -3.72 -15.29 7.17
CA GLY A 166 -4.28 -15.04 5.83
C GLY A 166 -4.70 -16.29 5.05
N LYS A 167 -4.94 -17.41 5.75
CA LYS A 167 -5.42 -18.69 5.18
C LYS A 167 -4.40 -19.39 4.27
N LEU A 168 -3.11 -19.10 4.44
CA LEU A 168 -2.02 -19.69 3.65
C LEU A 168 -1.80 -21.17 4.03
N PRO A 169 -2.07 -22.14 3.14
CA PRO A 169 -1.91 -23.55 3.47
C PRO A 169 -0.43 -23.91 3.65
N LYS A 170 -0.13 -24.70 4.69
CA LYS A 170 1.25 -25.09 5.03
C LYS A 170 2.02 -25.75 3.88
N PHE A 171 1.34 -26.57 3.08
CA PHE A 171 1.97 -27.22 1.92
C PHE A 171 2.37 -26.21 0.84
N ASP A 172 1.55 -25.19 0.63
CA ASP A 172 1.78 -24.19 -0.42
C ASP A 172 2.95 -23.28 0.00
N VAL A 173 3.00 -22.92 1.29
CA VAL A 173 4.15 -22.24 1.91
C VAL A 173 5.44 -23.06 1.79
N MET A 174 5.39 -24.37 2.04
CA MET A 174 6.53 -25.27 1.85
C MET A 174 6.98 -25.33 0.38
N LEU A 175 6.04 -25.35 -0.56
CA LEU A 175 6.33 -25.37 -1.99
C LEU A 175 6.99 -24.06 -2.45
N ASP A 176 6.50 -22.91 -1.98
CA ASP A 176 7.11 -21.61 -2.26
C ASP A 176 8.58 -21.58 -1.79
N PHE A 177 8.89 -22.14 -0.62
CA PHE A 177 10.28 -22.21 -0.15
C PHE A 177 11.16 -23.14 -0.98
N ALA A 178 10.61 -24.26 -1.46
CA ALA A 178 11.34 -25.15 -2.35
C ALA A 178 11.65 -24.49 -3.71
N LEU A 179 10.78 -23.58 -4.18
CA LEU A 179 10.92 -22.91 -5.47
C LEU A 179 11.77 -21.63 -5.41
N TYR A 180 11.59 -20.81 -4.38
CA TYR A 180 12.17 -19.47 -4.29
C TYR A 180 13.27 -19.34 -3.22
N GLY A 181 13.41 -20.35 -2.36
CA GLY A 181 14.31 -20.33 -1.21
C GLY A 181 13.60 -19.95 0.09
N ILE A 182 14.28 -20.23 1.20
CA ILE A 182 13.77 -19.95 2.54
C ILE A 182 14.10 -18.47 2.86
N PRO A 183 13.09 -17.63 3.15
CA PRO A 183 13.33 -16.24 3.49
C PRO A 183 14.01 -16.11 4.86
N ASP A 184 14.94 -15.15 4.97
CA ASP A 184 15.46 -14.71 6.25
C ASP A 184 14.35 -14.05 7.10
N LYS A 185 14.58 -13.94 8.41
CA LYS A 185 13.69 -13.20 9.30
C LYS A 185 13.53 -11.76 8.85
N CYS A 186 12.33 -11.21 9.05
CA CYS A 186 12.05 -9.81 8.78
C CYS A 186 13.04 -8.91 9.52
N PRO A 187 13.75 -7.98 8.87
CA PRO A 187 14.66 -7.07 9.58
C PRO A 187 13.93 -6.07 10.49
N LYS A 188 12.61 -5.88 10.31
CA LYS A 188 11.80 -4.92 11.08
C LYS A 188 11.12 -5.56 12.29
N CYS A 189 10.37 -6.64 12.10
CA CYS A 189 9.65 -7.32 13.18
C CYS A 189 10.35 -8.58 13.70
N LEU A 190 11.45 -9.02 13.05
CA LEU A 190 12.21 -10.23 13.40
C LEU A 190 11.41 -11.53 13.29
N GLU A 191 10.21 -11.49 12.73
CA GLU A 191 9.38 -12.66 12.49
C GLU A 191 9.86 -13.46 11.27
N ALA A 192 9.78 -14.78 11.37
CA ALA A 192 10.08 -15.71 10.29
C ALA A 192 8.83 -16.12 9.49
N ASN A 193 7.63 -15.97 10.08
CA ASN A 193 6.40 -16.48 9.49
C ASN A 193 5.90 -15.58 8.34
N PRO A 194 5.34 -16.17 7.27
CA PRO A 194 4.70 -15.39 6.23
C PRO A 194 3.37 -14.83 6.72
N GLU A 195 3.10 -13.57 6.38
CA GLU A 195 1.78 -12.96 6.50
C GLU A 195 1.18 -12.73 5.11
N ASN A 196 -0.15 -12.79 4.99
CA ASN A 196 -0.84 -12.32 3.79
C ASN A 196 -1.01 -10.80 3.91
N SER A 197 0.00 -10.08 3.43
CA SER A 197 -0.18 -8.68 3.06
C SER A 197 0.05 -8.60 1.55
N ASP A 198 -0.57 -7.64 0.87
CA ASP A 198 -0.32 -7.35 -0.55
C ASP A 198 1.17 -7.02 -0.85
N ARG A 199 2.06 -7.11 0.14
CA ARG A 199 3.48 -6.72 0.12
C ARG A 199 4.43 -7.69 0.84
N THR A 200 4.12 -8.98 0.97
CA THR A 200 5.10 -9.96 1.49
C THR A 200 5.88 -10.64 0.37
N LEU A 201 6.83 -9.89 -0.19
CA LEU A 201 8.14 -10.43 -0.52
C LEU A 201 9.12 -9.57 0.28
N PHE A 202 10.01 -10.17 1.05
CA PHE A 202 11.09 -9.45 1.72
C PHE A 202 12.00 -8.79 0.67
N ARG A 203 11.58 -7.64 0.14
CA ARG A 203 12.37 -6.76 -0.70
C ARG A 203 13.15 -5.86 0.26
N LYS A 204 14.44 -6.15 0.45
CA LYS A 204 15.38 -5.10 0.84
C LYS A 204 15.35 -4.04 -0.26
N GLU A 205 14.70 -2.91 -0.01
CA GLU A 205 15.08 -1.67 -0.68
C GLU A 205 16.39 -1.18 -0.05
N THR A 206 17.48 -1.84 -0.45
CA THR A 206 18.81 -1.25 -0.38
C THR A 206 19.42 -1.37 -1.75
N LEU A 207 18.94 -0.57 -2.69
CA LEU A 207 19.77 -0.13 -3.80
C LEU A 207 20.14 1.32 -3.54
N SER A 208 21.18 1.42 -2.70
CA SER A 208 22.26 2.35 -2.91
C SER A 208 22.49 2.56 -4.39
N GLN A 209 22.60 3.84 -4.77
CA GLN A 209 23.10 4.30 -6.04
C GLN A 209 24.32 3.47 -6.48
N ASN A 210 24.36 3.14 -7.78
CA ASN A 210 25.48 2.53 -8.52
C ASN A 210 25.75 1.03 -8.30
N ALA A 211 25.12 0.17 -9.12
CA ALA A 211 25.74 -1.08 -9.57
C ALA A 211 25.09 -1.57 -10.87
N SER A 212 25.85 -1.60 -11.96
CA SER A 212 25.49 -2.26 -13.22
C SER A 212 25.14 -3.73 -12.98
N ILE A 213 23.90 -4.13 -13.23
CA ILE A 213 23.51 -5.54 -13.24
C ILE A 213 23.94 -6.12 -14.59
N ARG A 214 25.13 -6.73 -14.63
CA ARG A 214 25.48 -7.76 -15.60
C ARG A 214 24.74 -9.03 -15.20
N VAL A 215 23.67 -9.38 -15.91
CA VAL A 215 23.07 -10.71 -15.83
C VAL A 215 24.02 -11.69 -16.53
N LEU A 216 24.74 -12.47 -15.73
CA LEU A 216 25.50 -13.62 -16.20
C LEU A 216 24.51 -14.72 -16.62
N LEU A 217 24.34 -14.85 -17.94
CA LEU A 217 24.05 -16.12 -18.58
C LEU A 217 25.07 -17.15 -18.08
N LEU A 218 24.59 -18.26 -17.51
CA LEU A 218 25.37 -19.49 -17.47
C LEU A 218 24.69 -20.51 -18.37
N ALA A 219 25.21 -20.54 -19.59
CA ALA A 219 25.27 -21.75 -20.40
C ALA A 219 26.46 -22.58 -19.91
N HIS A 220 26.19 -23.79 -19.44
CA HIS A 220 26.84 -25.06 -19.84
C HIS A 220 26.25 -26.21 -19.02
#